data_AF-A0A3D5DHZ7-F1
#
_entry.id   AF-A0A3D5DHZ7-F1
#
_cell.length_a   1.000
_cell.length_b   1.000
_cell.length_c   1.000
_cell.angle_alpha   90.00
_cell.angle_beta   90.00
_cell.angle_gamma   90.00
#
_symmetry.space_group_name_H-M   'P 1'
#
loop_
_entity.id
_entity.type
_entity.pdbx_description
1 polymer ?
#
loop_
_entity_poly.entity_id
_entity_poly.type
_entity_poly.pdbx_seq_one_letter_code
_entity_poly.pdbx_strand_id
1 'polypeptide(L)'
;MLARAALGLYPAAWRARYGDEVRALLDDSGAGLRAAASLVWRAVPAWIWPARHLFDRPARMRASLATVLVAWAVLAGLAAVFLQLTQAQPTLQDSVTGPGHLVIQWSYWVFDGAITISLLAVAVGGLPLWWLMMGRARSEHRTREMAYLLAPVVVPAVYLAAGVVTVSLVRRPGSVVGLPGLKPSAPSVVDVANGMVGAWWFLALIVLGFAAGGISAAGPGLALRRLRPAGPPVTRAARAAGLAVAAMVLAGAASIVAAVGLYQWAPAYHQGWELGVYLPIVLLAAAVAIVSAGRGIRAARSPAAA
;
A
#
# COMPACT_ATOMS: atom_id res chain seq x y z
N MET A 1 6.22 25.45 -14.41
CA MET A 1 5.19 24.38 -14.30
C MET A 1 5.39 23.48 -13.07
N LEU A 2 6.61 23.04 -12.76
CA LEU A 2 6.90 22.16 -11.60
C LEU A 2 6.42 22.72 -10.24
N ALA A 3 6.65 24.01 -9.94
CA ALA A 3 6.21 24.60 -8.67
C ALA A 3 4.67 24.65 -8.54
N ARG A 4 3.96 24.87 -9.66
CA ARG A 4 2.48 24.80 -9.68
C ARG A 4 1.95 23.37 -9.54
N ALA A 5 2.68 22.37 -10.05
CA ALA A 5 2.37 20.96 -9.80
C ALA A 5 2.63 20.57 -8.33
N ALA A 6 3.70 21.10 -7.72
CA ALA A 6 4.04 20.86 -6.32
C ALA A 6 2.97 21.36 -5.33
N LEU A 7 2.22 22.42 -5.69
CA LEU A 7 1.04 22.83 -4.90
C LEU A 7 0.03 21.69 -4.76
N GLY A 8 -0.09 20.79 -5.74
CA GLY A 8 -0.97 19.62 -5.68
C GLY A 8 -0.67 18.66 -4.52
N LEU A 9 0.56 18.69 -3.98
CA LEU A 9 0.98 17.89 -2.81
C LEU A 9 0.37 18.41 -1.50
N TYR A 10 -0.09 19.66 -1.46
CA TYR A 10 -0.69 20.22 -0.26
C TYR A 10 -2.14 19.73 -0.06
N PRO A 11 -2.57 19.56 1.22
CA PRO A 11 -3.94 19.17 1.54
C PRO A 11 -4.97 20.09 0.88
N ALA A 12 -6.09 19.52 0.44
CA ALA A 12 -7.12 20.27 -0.30
C ALA A 12 -7.68 21.47 0.48
N ALA A 13 -7.86 21.34 1.80
CA ALA A 13 -8.34 22.42 2.66
C ALA A 13 -7.30 23.54 2.82
N TRP A 14 -6.01 23.19 2.87
CA TRP A 14 -4.93 24.17 2.88
C TRP A 14 -4.87 24.93 1.55
N ARG A 15 -5.00 24.21 0.42
CA ARG A 15 -5.05 24.83 -0.91
C ARG A 15 -6.25 25.73 -1.11
N ALA A 16 -7.41 25.37 -0.56
CA ALA A 16 -8.61 26.19 -0.65
C ALA A 16 -8.46 27.54 0.08
N ARG A 17 -7.57 27.61 1.09
CA ARG A 17 -7.32 28.85 1.84
C ARG A 17 -6.11 29.62 1.34
N TYR A 18 -4.98 28.95 1.13
CA TYR A 18 -3.68 29.57 0.85
C TYR A 18 -3.18 29.32 -0.57
N GLY A 19 -3.90 28.52 -1.37
CA GLY A 19 -3.45 28.12 -2.70
C GLY A 19 -3.36 29.29 -3.67
N ASP A 20 -4.25 30.28 -3.55
CA ASP A 20 -4.28 31.44 -4.42
C ASP A 20 -3.16 32.43 -4.04
N GLU A 21 -2.95 32.67 -2.74
CA GLU A 21 -1.84 33.48 -2.21
C GLU A 21 -0.47 32.91 -2.63
N VAL A 22 -0.30 31.59 -2.53
CA VAL A 22 0.97 30.93 -2.88
C VAL A 22 1.17 30.87 -4.39
N ARG A 23 0.09 30.81 -5.20
CA ARG A 23 0.22 30.96 -6.65
C ARG A 23 0.66 32.37 -7.03
N ALA A 24 0.09 33.40 -6.40
CA ALA A 24 0.51 34.78 -6.63
C ALA A 24 2.00 34.97 -6.27
N LEU A 25 2.43 34.46 -5.12
CA LEU A 25 3.85 34.47 -4.71
C LEU A 25 4.78 33.74 -5.69
N LEU A 26 4.34 32.63 -6.28
CA LEU A 26 5.12 31.88 -7.27
C LEU A 26 5.20 32.59 -8.63
N ASP A 27 4.18 33.38 -8.95
CA ASP A 27 4.13 34.16 -10.18
C ASP A 27 5.07 35.39 -10.07
N ASP A 28 5.20 35.99 -8.88
CA ASP A 28 6.14 37.10 -8.60
C ASP A 28 7.61 36.66 -8.43
N SER A 29 7.87 35.53 -7.76
CA SER A 29 9.24 35.13 -7.36
C SER A 29 9.96 34.23 -8.38
N GLY A 30 9.30 33.84 -9.46
CA GLY A 30 9.83 32.92 -10.46
C GLY A 30 9.76 31.46 -10.00
N ALA A 31 8.92 30.67 -10.66
CA ALA A 31 8.63 29.27 -10.35
C ALA A 31 9.80 28.27 -10.63
N GLY A 32 10.99 28.56 -10.12
CA GLY A 32 12.21 27.78 -10.29
C GLY A 32 12.25 26.47 -9.51
N LEU A 33 13.23 25.61 -9.85
CA LEU A 33 13.40 24.28 -9.26
C LEU A 33 13.58 24.30 -7.73
N ARG A 34 14.26 25.33 -7.21
CA ARG A 34 14.47 25.54 -5.77
C ARG A 34 13.17 25.87 -5.03
N ALA A 35 12.27 26.61 -5.67
CA ALA A 35 10.93 26.92 -5.13
C ALA A 35 10.02 25.69 -5.15
N ALA A 36 10.09 24.87 -6.20
CA ALA A 36 9.41 23.58 -6.24
C ALA A 36 9.91 22.64 -5.13
N ALA A 37 11.23 22.54 -4.95
CA ALA A 37 11.82 21.72 -3.88
C ALA A 37 11.44 22.22 -2.48
N SER A 38 11.42 23.53 -2.24
CA SER A 38 11.00 24.08 -0.95
C SER A 38 9.51 23.85 -0.66
N LEU A 39 8.65 23.93 -1.70
CA LEU A 39 7.22 23.60 -1.60
C LEU A 39 7.00 22.12 -1.30
N VAL A 40 7.72 21.22 -1.98
CA VAL A 40 7.67 19.77 -1.70
C VAL A 40 8.10 19.50 -0.26
N TRP A 41 9.20 20.11 0.20
CA TRP A 41 9.70 19.96 1.56
C TRP A 41 8.72 20.48 2.60
N ARG A 42 8.09 21.63 2.36
CA ARG A 42 7.09 22.24 3.26
C ARG A 42 5.71 21.59 3.19
N ALA A 43 5.42 20.77 2.17
CA ALA A 43 4.20 19.95 2.14
C ALA A 43 4.21 18.88 3.23
N VAL A 44 5.39 18.36 3.60
CA VAL A 44 5.54 17.30 4.61
C VAL A 44 5.03 17.75 5.99
N PRO A 45 5.47 18.89 6.57
CA PRO A 45 4.88 19.42 7.81
C PRO A 45 3.38 19.69 7.72
N ALA A 46 2.88 20.14 6.57
CA ALA A 46 1.45 20.42 6.39
C ALA A 46 0.57 19.16 6.50
N TRP A 47 1.13 17.99 6.15
CA TRP A 47 0.51 16.69 6.41
C TRP A 47 0.75 16.19 7.83
N ILE A 48 1.88 16.52 8.46
CA ILE A 48 2.21 16.04 9.82
C ILE A 48 1.48 16.84 10.92
N TRP A 49 1.39 18.16 10.79
CA TRP A 49 0.68 19.09 11.68
C TRP A 49 -0.35 19.93 10.92
N PRO A 50 -1.47 19.33 10.50
CA PRO A 50 -2.54 20.09 9.85
C PRO A 50 -3.13 21.11 10.83
N ALA A 51 -3.18 22.38 10.41
CA ALA A 51 -3.75 23.47 11.22
C ALA A 51 -5.23 23.17 11.54
N ARG A 52 -5.55 23.11 12.84
CA ARG A 52 -6.84 22.60 13.35
C ARG A 52 -8.05 23.44 12.94
N HIS A 53 -7.86 24.69 12.50
CA HIS A 53 -8.94 25.59 12.11
C HIS A 53 -9.35 25.46 10.62
N LEU A 54 -8.54 24.81 9.79
CA LEU A 54 -8.77 24.75 8.32
C LEU A 54 -9.58 23.54 7.87
N PHE A 55 -9.77 22.53 8.72
CA PHE A 55 -10.30 21.25 8.31
C PHE A 55 -11.58 20.89 9.05
N ASP A 56 -12.67 20.75 8.29
CA ASP A 56 -13.90 20.10 8.74
C ASP A 56 -13.61 18.68 9.23
N ARG A 57 -14.15 18.35 10.39
CA ARG A 57 -13.99 17.07 11.07
C ARG A 57 -14.30 15.84 10.19
N PRO A 58 -15.43 15.76 9.47
CA PRO A 58 -15.69 14.66 8.56
C PRO A 58 -14.73 14.63 7.35
N ALA A 59 -14.20 15.77 6.93
CA ALA A 59 -13.18 15.82 5.88
C ALA A 59 -11.85 15.19 6.33
N ARG A 60 -11.46 15.36 7.61
CA ARG A 60 -10.27 14.68 8.16
C ARG A 60 -10.44 13.17 8.23
N MET A 61 -11.58 12.68 8.69
CA MET A 61 -11.85 11.23 8.73
C MET A 61 -11.77 10.59 7.34
N ARG A 62 -12.32 11.26 6.32
CA ARG A 62 -12.24 10.78 4.93
C ARG A 62 -10.82 10.80 4.37
N ALA A 63 -10.06 11.86 4.67
CA ALA A 63 -8.66 11.95 4.27
C ALA A 63 -7.81 10.87 4.96
N SER A 64 -8.01 10.63 6.26
CA SER A 64 -7.31 9.57 7.00
C SER A 64 -7.67 8.18 6.49
N LEU A 65 -8.95 7.93 6.19
CA LEU A 65 -9.38 6.64 5.62
C LEU A 65 -8.74 6.39 4.26
N ALA A 66 -8.68 7.40 3.39
CA ALA A 66 -8.01 7.28 2.10
C ALA A 66 -6.50 7.00 2.26
N THR A 67 -5.82 7.69 3.18
CA THR A 67 -4.39 7.44 3.44
C THR A 67 -4.15 6.07 4.06
N VAL A 68 -5.02 5.63 4.98
CA VAL A 68 -4.92 4.30 5.59
C VAL A 68 -5.13 3.22 4.54
N LEU A 69 -6.08 3.40 3.62
CA LEU A 69 -6.33 2.44 2.54
C LEU A 69 -5.12 2.31 1.61
N VAL A 70 -4.47 3.42 1.25
CA VAL A 70 -3.24 3.41 0.43
C VAL A 70 -2.09 2.74 1.19
N ALA A 71 -1.88 3.10 2.46
CA ALA A 71 -0.83 2.50 3.28
C ALA A 71 -1.07 0.99 3.48
N TRP A 72 -2.32 0.58 3.67
CA TRP A 72 -2.72 -0.81 3.78
C TRP A 72 -2.50 -1.57 2.46
N ALA A 73 -2.80 -0.99 1.31
CA ALA A 73 -2.53 -1.62 0.01
C ALA A 73 -1.02 -1.86 -0.21
N VAL A 74 -0.17 -0.92 0.21
CA VAL A 74 1.29 -1.10 0.20
C VAL A 74 1.70 -2.25 1.12
N LEU A 75 1.20 -2.28 2.36
CA LEU A 75 1.49 -3.37 3.30
C LEU A 75 1.00 -4.73 2.79
N ALA A 76 -0.17 -4.80 2.16
CA ALA A 76 -0.70 -6.01 1.54
C ALA A 76 0.15 -6.47 0.35
N GLY A 77 0.66 -5.53 -0.47
CA GLY A 77 1.61 -5.83 -1.54
C GLY A 77 2.92 -6.39 -1.00
N LEU A 78 3.48 -5.78 0.05
CA LEU A 78 4.69 -6.29 0.73
C LEU A 78 4.46 -7.67 1.33
N ALA A 79 3.31 -7.90 1.95
CA ALA A 79 2.93 -9.20 2.48
C ALA A 79 2.84 -10.26 1.36
N ALA A 80 2.25 -9.93 0.20
CA ALA A 80 2.20 -10.83 -0.95
C ALA A 80 3.59 -11.15 -1.51
N VAL A 81 4.48 -10.16 -1.58
CA VAL A 81 5.89 -10.38 -1.98
C VAL A 81 6.58 -11.31 -0.99
N PHE A 82 6.38 -11.11 0.32
CA PHE A 82 6.93 -11.97 1.35
C PHE A 82 6.41 -13.42 1.23
N LEU A 83 5.10 -13.61 1.05
CA LEU A 83 4.49 -14.93 0.79
C LEU A 83 5.14 -15.61 -0.42
N GLN A 84 5.24 -14.91 -1.54
CA GLN A 84 5.80 -15.45 -2.78
C GLN A 84 7.27 -15.85 -2.63
N LEU A 85 8.06 -15.03 -1.93
CA LEU A 85 9.48 -15.29 -1.77
C LEU A 85 9.76 -16.38 -0.73
N THR A 86 8.97 -16.48 0.35
CA THR A 86 9.33 -17.32 1.51
C THR A 86 8.46 -18.57 1.68
N GLN A 87 7.15 -18.47 1.44
CA GLN A 87 6.18 -19.55 1.69
C GLN A 87 5.66 -20.22 0.41
N ALA A 88 5.80 -19.61 -0.76
CA ALA A 88 5.40 -20.25 -2.01
C ALA A 88 6.47 -21.24 -2.53
N GLN A 89 7.51 -21.52 -1.74
CA GLN A 89 8.66 -22.33 -2.12
C GLN A 89 8.66 -23.68 -1.38
N PRO A 90 8.07 -24.74 -1.94
CA PRO A 90 7.93 -26.03 -1.24
C PRO A 90 9.27 -26.63 -0.83
N THR A 91 10.30 -26.53 -1.68
CA THR A 91 11.64 -27.07 -1.40
C THR A 91 12.36 -26.37 -0.24
N LEU A 92 12.19 -25.06 -0.08
CA LEU A 92 12.77 -24.32 1.05
C LEU A 92 11.94 -24.49 2.30
N GLN A 93 10.62 -24.55 2.16
CA GLN A 93 9.71 -24.68 3.29
C GLN A 93 9.92 -25.99 4.04
N ASP A 94 10.07 -27.11 3.33
CA ASP A 94 10.36 -28.41 3.96
C ASP A 94 11.68 -28.41 4.74
N SER A 95 12.70 -27.72 4.22
CA SER A 95 14.02 -27.63 4.87
C SER A 95 14.05 -26.69 6.08
N VAL A 96 13.18 -25.67 6.13
CA VAL A 96 13.21 -24.61 7.14
C VAL A 96 12.08 -24.74 8.18
N THR A 97 11.02 -25.51 7.92
CA THR A 97 9.91 -25.74 8.88
C THR A 97 10.02 -27.04 9.69
N GLY A 98 11.20 -27.66 9.71
CA GLY A 98 11.47 -28.84 10.53
C GLY A 98 11.54 -28.56 12.05
N PRO A 99 11.62 -29.61 12.90
CA PRO A 99 11.61 -29.51 14.37
C PRO A 99 12.69 -28.60 14.98
N GLY A 100 13.75 -28.25 14.23
CA GLY A 100 14.84 -27.38 14.68
C GLY A 100 14.59 -25.87 14.52
N HIS A 101 13.52 -25.44 13.85
CA HIS A 101 13.33 -24.03 13.44
C HIS A 101 11.94 -23.48 13.78
N LEU A 102 11.44 -23.83 14.98
CA LEU A 102 10.12 -23.45 15.48
C LEU A 102 9.83 -21.94 15.39
N VAL A 103 10.83 -21.09 15.60
CA VAL A 103 10.67 -19.62 15.54
C VAL A 103 10.18 -19.14 14.17
N ILE A 104 10.68 -19.74 13.08
CA ILE A 104 10.27 -19.38 11.71
C ILE A 104 8.84 -19.85 11.46
N GLN A 105 8.51 -21.07 11.90
CA GLN A 105 7.16 -21.61 11.79
C GLN A 105 6.13 -20.77 12.57
N TRP A 106 6.40 -20.43 13.84
CA TRP A 106 5.54 -19.54 14.63
C TRP A 106 5.36 -18.17 13.99
N SER A 107 6.42 -17.62 13.39
CA SER A 107 6.36 -16.35 12.67
C SER A 107 5.43 -16.43 11.46
N TYR A 108 5.43 -17.53 10.70
CA TYR A 108 4.49 -17.75 9.60
C TYR A 108 3.04 -17.85 10.08
N TRP A 109 2.77 -18.61 11.15
CA TRP A 109 1.41 -18.69 11.73
C TRP A 109 0.90 -17.33 12.20
N VAL A 110 1.75 -16.54 12.87
CA VAL A 110 1.41 -15.18 13.31
C VAL A 110 1.17 -14.27 12.10
N PHE A 111 2.01 -14.37 11.07
CA PHE A 111 1.87 -13.61 9.84
C PHE A 111 0.54 -13.90 9.13
N ASP A 112 0.21 -15.16 8.91
CA ASP A 112 -1.02 -15.60 8.22
C ASP A 112 -2.26 -15.22 9.01
N GLY A 113 -2.24 -15.45 10.32
CA GLY A 113 -3.32 -15.04 11.23
C GLY A 113 -3.53 -13.53 11.21
N ALA A 114 -2.45 -12.75 11.26
CA ALA A 114 -2.50 -11.29 11.23
C ALA A 114 -3.02 -10.74 9.90
N ILE A 115 -2.61 -11.30 8.76
CA ILE A 115 -3.15 -10.93 7.45
C ILE A 115 -4.64 -11.24 7.38
N THR A 116 -5.04 -12.43 7.83
CA THR A 116 -6.44 -12.86 7.82
C THR A 116 -7.30 -11.91 8.65
N ILE A 117 -6.86 -11.57 9.87
CA ILE A 117 -7.54 -10.59 10.73
C ILE A 117 -7.60 -9.22 10.06
N SER A 118 -6.53 -8.79 9.40
CA SER A 118 -6.47 -7.50 8.69
C SER A 118 -7.49 -7.45 7.54
N LEU A 119 -7.55 -8.50 6.72
CA LEU A 119 -8.52 -8.64 5.62
C LEU A 119 -9.96 -8.66 6.13
N LEU A 120 -10.24 -9.41 7.19
CA LEU A 120 -11.56 -9.45 7.81
C LEU A 120 -11.96 -8.08 8.36
N ALA A 121 -11.03 -7.37 9.01
CA ALA A 121 -11.28 -6.01 9.50
C ALA A 121 -11.62 -5.04 8.35
N VAL A 122 -10.86 -5.09 7.25
CA VAL A 122 -11.14 -4.28 6.05
C VAL A 122 -12.48 -4.66 5.42
N ALA A 123 -12.82 -5.94 5.35
CA ALA A 123 -14.11 -6.39 4.83
C ALA A 123 -15.26 -5.88 5.69
N VAL A 124 -15.22 -6.14 7.01
CA VAL A 124 -16.29 -5.74 7.94
C VAL A 124 -16.49 -4.22 7.98
N GLY A 125 -15.40 -3.43 7.89
CA GLY A 125 -15.48 -1.97 7.92
C GLY A 125 -15.73 -1.32 6.55
N GLY A 126 -15.16 -1.88 5.49
CA GLY A 126 -15.09 -1.29 4.16
C GLY A 126 -16.24 -1.70 3.25
N LEU A 127 -16.68 -2.97 3.27
CA LEU A 127 -17.75 -3.46 2.38
C LEU A 127 -19.07 -2.70 2.59
N PRO A 128 -19.56 -2.48 3.83
CA PRO A 128 -20.82 -1.79 4.04
C PRO A 128 -20.78 -0.34 3.55
N LEU A 129 -19.65 0.34 3.74
CA LEU A 129 -19.44 1.71 3.28
C LEU A 129 -19.39 1.76 1.74
N TRP A 130 -18.68 0.81 1.14
CA TRP A 130 -18.56 0.69 -0.31
C TRP A 130 -19.92 0.39 -0.97
N TRP A 131 -20.70 -0.53 -0.40
CA TRP A 131 -22.05 -0.87 -0.88
C TRP A 131 -23.00 0.34 -0.86
N LEU A 132 -23.01 1.10 0.25
CA LEU A 132 -23.81 2.32 0.36
C LEU A 132 -23.42 3.38 -0.68
N MET A 133 -22.12 3.55 -0.92
CA MET A 133 -21.63 4.49 -1.93
C MET A 133 -21.99 4.03 -3.36
N MET A 134 -21.92 2.73 -3.62
CA MET A 134 -22.28 2.15 -4.92
C MET A 134 -23.78 2.30 -5.21
N GLY A 135 -24.64 2.03 -4.22
CA GLY A 135 -26.09 2.22 -4.33
C GLY A 135 -26.44 3.67 -4.65
N ARG A 136 -25.81 4.63 -3.96
CA ARG A 136 -26.02 6.06 -4.18
C ARG A 136 -25.50 6.55 -5.54
N ALA A 137 -24.32 6.08 -5.95
CA ALA A 137 -23.76 6.43 -7.25
C ALA A 137 -24.64 5.89 -8.40
N ARG A 138 -25.22 4.69 -8.22
CA ARG A 138 -26.14 4.09 -9.17
C ARG A 138 -27.48 4.83 -9.24
N SER A 139 -28.07 5.18 -8.10
CA SER A 139 -29.35 5.90 -8.08
C SER A 139 -29.23 7.31 -8.67
N GLU A 140 -28.12 8.01 -8.39
CA GLU A 140 -27.85 9.36 -8.88
C GLU A 140 -27.19 9.38 -10.29
N HIS A 141 -27.09 8.23 -10.98
CA HIS A 141 -26.51 8.09 -12.32
C HIS A 141 -25.11 8.72 -12.49
N ARG A 142 -24.29 8.68 -11.42
CA ARG A 142 -22.96 9.28 -11.38
C ARG A 142 -21.90 8.32 -11.93
N THR A 143 -21.82 8.25 -13.26
CA THR A 143 -20.94 7.30 -13.99
C THR A 143 -19.46 7.41 -13.61
N ARG A 144 -18.95 8.62 -13.37
CA ARG A 144 -17.55 8.86 -13.01
C ARG A 144 -17.22 8.34 -11.61
N GLU A 145 -18.09 8.58 -10.63
CA GLU A 145 -17.96 8.08 -9.27
C GLU A 145 -18.10 6.56 -9.21
N MET A 146 -18.96 5.99 -10.06
CA MET A 146 -19.10 4.55 -10.20
C MET A 146 -17.83 3.90 -10.76
N ALA A 147 -17.18 4.51 -11.76
CA ALA A 147 -15.89 4.04 -12.25
C ALA A 147 -14.79 4.04 -11.16
N TYR A 148 -14.74 5.06 -10.30
CA TYR A 148 -13.80 5.10 -9.17
C TYR A 148 -14.10 4.04 -8.10
N LEU A 149 -15.37 3.69 -7.90
CA LEU A 149 -15.78 2.63 -6.96
C LEU A 149 -15.55 1.23 -7.51
N LEU A 150 -15.47 1.06 -8.83
CA LEU A 150 -15.14 -0.21 -9.49
C LEU A 150 -13.62 -0.45 -9.60
N ALA A 151 -12.80 0.59 -9.45
CA ALA A 151 -11.34 0.49 -9.51
C ALA A 151 -10.74 -0.61 -8.62
N PRO A 152 -11.23 -0.87 -7.38
CA PRO A 152 -10.72 -1.94 -6.55
C PRO A 152 -10.94 -3.37 -7.07
N VAL A 153 -11.86 -3.54 -8.01
CA VAL A 153 -12.18 -4.84 -8.63
C VAL A 153 -11.52 -4.93 -10.00
N VAL A 154 -11.68 -3.90 -10.83
CA VAL A 154 -11.22 -3.89 -12.21
C VAL A 154 -9.69 -3.87 -12.29
N VAL A 155 -9.03 -3.03 -11.48
CA VAL A 155 -7.57 -2.85 -11.58
C VAL A 155 -6.82 -4.13 -11.18
N PRO A 156 -7.13 -4.81 -10.06
CA PRO A 156 -6.52 -6.10 -9.76
C PRO A 156 -6.86 -7.18 -10.78
N ALA A 157 -8.09 -7.25 -11.29
CA ALA A 157 -8.46 -8.24 -12.31
C ALA A 157 -7.65 -8.08 -13.60
N VAL A 158 -7.49 -6.84 -14.08
CA VAL A 158 -6.66 -6.52 -15.25
C VAL A 158 -5.19 -6.84 -14.99
N TYR A 159 -4.67 -6.50 -13.79
CA TYR A 159 -3.31 -6.84 -13.40
C TYR A 159 -3.07 -8.36 -13.40
N LEU A 160 -3.98 -9.14 -12.81
CA LEU A 160 -3.88 -10.60 -12.77
C LEU A 160 -3.97 -11.20 -14.18
N ALA A 161 -4.91 -10.74 -15.02
CA ALA A 161 -5.01 -11.19 -16.40
C ALA A 161 -3.74 -10.88 -17.20
N ALA A 162 -3.21 -9.66 -17.08
CA ALA A 162 -1.96 -9.27 -17.72
C ALA A 162 -0.77 -10.09 -17.20
N GLY A 163 -0.72 -10.38 -15.89
CA GLY A 163 0.29 -11.23 -15.28
C GLY A 163 0.25 -12.66 -15.84
N VAL A 164 -0.93 -13.28 -15.90
CA VAL A 164 -1.11 -14.63 -16.47
C VAL A 164 -0.69 -14.67 -17.94
N VAL A 165 -1.08 -13.68 -18.74
CA VAL A 165 -0.67 -13.56 -20.14
C VAL A 165 0.85 -13.38 -20.26
N THR A 166 1.46 -12.52 -19.43
CA THR A 166 2.91 -12.28 -19.46
C THR A 166 3.68 -13.55 -19.07
N VAL A 167 3.28 -14.23 -17.99
CA VAL A 167 3.91 -15.48 -17.54
C VAL A 167 3.77 -16.58 -18.59
N SER A 168 2.60 -16.72 -19.22
CA SER A 168 2.38 -17.72 -20.28
C SER A 168 3.17 -17.43 -21.57
N LEU A 169 3.40 -16.15 -21.89
CA LEU A 169 4.24 -15.75 -23.02
C LEU A 169 5.75 -15.95 -22.76
N VAL A 170 6.20 -15.71 -21.53
CA VAL A 170 7.62 -15.83 -21.16
C VAL A 170 8.01 -17.29 -20.86
N ARG A 171 7.10 -18.10 -20.31
CA ARG A 171 7.33 -19.55 -20.07
C ARG A 171 7.38 -20.40 -21.35
N ARG A 172 7.51 -19.81 -22.54
CA ARG A 172 7.71 -20.60 -23.77
C ARG A 172 8.91 -21.56 -23.58
N PRO A 173 8.76 -22.84 -23.91
CA PRO A 173 9.76 -23.86 -23.60
C PRO A 173 11.03 -23.56 -24.40
N GLY A 174 12.07 -23.05 -23.75
CA GLY A 174 13.42 -22.96 -24.33
C GLY A 174 14.22 -21.67 -24.12
N SER A 175 13.65 -20.57 -23.62
CA SER A 175 14.40 -19.32 -23.47
C SER A 175 15.06 -19.17 -22.09
N VAL A 176 16.05 -20.01 -21.80
CA VAL A 176 17.11 -19.62 -20.85
C VAL A 176 18.01 -18.65 -21.60
N VAL A 177 17.75 -17.35 -21.47
CA VAL A 177 18.65 -16.31 -22.00
C VAL A 177 19.85 -16.23 -21.06
N GLY A 178 20.75 -17.22 -21.19
CA GLY A 178 22.12 -17.10 -20.73
C GLY A 178 22.90 -16.30 -21.76
N LEU A 179 23.56 -15.22 -21.34
CA LEU A 179 24.60 -14.59 -22.16
C LEU A 179 25.64 -15.68 -22.56
N PRO A 180 26.12 -15.71 -23.81
CA PRO A 180 27.08 -16.72 -24.24
C PRO A 180 28.38 -16.54 -23.45
N GLY A 181 28.71 -17.49 -22.57
CA GLY A 181 30.02 -17.56 -21.90
C GLY A 181 30.00 -17.68 -20.37
N LEU A 182 28.87 -17.53 -19.68
CA LEU A 182 28.80 -17.81 -18.24
C LEU A 182 28.19 -19.21 -17.99
N LYS A 183 28.90 -20.05 -17.23
CA LYS A 183 28.37 -21.32 -16.70
C LYS A 183 27.01 -21.07 -16.06
N PRO A 184 25.99 -21.93 -16.28
CA PRO A 184 24.71 -21.78 -15.60
C PRO A 184 24.97 -21.87 -14.10
N SER A 185 24.87 -20.71 -13.43
CA SER A 185 24.88 -20.65 -11.98
C SER A 185 23.62 -21.38 -11.52
N ALA A 186 23.72 -22.17 -10.44
CA ALA A 186 22.53 -22.80 -9.87
C ALA A 186 21.42 -21.73 -9.72
N PRO A 187 20.17 -22.03 -10.12
CA PRO A 187 19.10 -21.04 -10.15
C PRO A 187 18.96 -20.39 -8.78
N SER A 188 18.98 -19.07 -8.73
CA SER A 188 18.81 -18.33 -7.47
C SER A 188 17.42 -18.62 -6.89
N VAL A 189 17.27 -18.49 -5.57
CA VAL A 189 15.97 -18.65 -4.88
C VAL A 189 14.91 -17.72 -5.47
N VAL A 190 15.33 -16.55 -5.94
CA VAL A 190 14.50 -15.60 -6.67
C VAL A 190 14.07 -16.18 -8.03
N ASP A 191 14.95 -16.81 -8.80
CA ASP A 191 14.58 -17.41 -10.11
C ASP A 191 13.59 -18.58 -9.98
N VAL A 192 13.69 -19.36 -8.90
CA VAL A 192 12.73 -20.43 -8.58
C VAL A 192 11.40 -19.86 -8.10
N ALA A 193 11.40 -18.87 -7.19
CA ALA A 193 10.19 -18.15 -6.76
C ALA A 193 9.47 -17.44 -7.91
N ASN A 194 10.21 -17.02 -8.93
CA ASN A 194 9.68 -16.32 -10.10
C ASN A 194 9.12 -17.27 -11.15
N GLY A 195 9.12 -18.58 -10.90
CA GLY A 195 8.67 -19.58 -11.87
C GLY A 195 9.45 -19.54 -13.17
N MET A 196 10.75 -19.20 -13.10
CA MET A 196 11.71 -19.06 -14.20
C MET A 196 11.41 -17.96 -15.23
N VAL A 197 10.58 -16.97 -14.87
CA VAL A 197 10.26 -15.82 -15.73
C VAL A 197 11.41 -14.79 -15.79
N GLY A 198 12.42 -14.94 -14.92
CA GLY A 198 13.61 -14.09 -14.80
C GLY A 198 13.42 -12.91 -13.84
N ALA A 199 14.48 -12.54 -13.12
CA ALA A 199 14.45 -11.51 -12.08
C ALA A 199 13.89 -10.14 -12.54
N TRP A 200 14.18 -9.72 -13.77
CA TRP A 200 13.71 -8.44 -14.31
C TRP A 200 12.19 -8.39 -14.56
N TRP A 201 11.61 -9.48 -15.07
CA TRP A 201 10.17 -9.58 -15.27
C TRP A 201 9.42 -9.66 -13.94
N PHE A 202 9.98 -10.36 -12.96
CA PHE A 202 9.42 -10.37 -11.61
C PHE A 202 9.42 -8.99 -10.98
N LEU A 203 10.53 -8.25 -11.08
CA LEU A 203 10.60 -6.88 -10.58
C LEU A 203 9.61 -5.97 -11.30
N ALA A 204 9.45 -6.12 -12.62
CA ALA A 204 8.44 -5.39 -13.40
C ALA A 204 7.01 -5.70 -12.92
N LEU A 205 6.69 -6.98 -12.66
CA LEU A 205 5.39 -7.39 -12.13
C LEU A 205 5.14 -6.86 -10.72
N ILE A 206 6.16 -6.86 -9.85
CA ILE A 206 6.07 -6.26 -8.51
C ILE A 206 5.77 -4.77 -8.62
N VAL A 207 6.54 -4.02 -9.41
CA VAL A 207 6.35 -2.57 -9.60
C VAL A 207 4.94 -2.29 -10.15
N LEU A 208 4.50 -3.07 -11.14
CA LEU A 208 3.16 -2.96 -11.70
C LEU A 208 2.07 -3.30 -10.68
N GLY A 209 2.29 -4.32 -9.84
CA GLY A 209 1.38 -4.72 -8.77
C GLY A 209 1.21 -3.64 -7.71
N PHE A 210 2.31 -3.00 -7.28
CA PHE A 210 2.25 -1.84 -6.38
C PHE A 210 1.55 -0.64 -7.02
N ALA A 211 1.80 -0.37 -8.30
CA ALA A 211 1.10 0.68 -9.03
C ALA A 211 -0.41 0.39 -9.13
N ALA A 212 -0.78 -0.84 -9.47
CA ALA A 212 -2.17 -1.31 -9.54
C ALA A 212 -2.85 -1.21 -8.16
N GLY A 213 -2.19 -1.65 -7.09
CA GLY A 213 -2.67 -1.51 -5.71
C GLY A 213 -2.89 -0.06 -5.30
N GLY A 214 -1.96 0.84 -5.65
CA GLY A 214 -2.09 2.28 -5.41
C GLY A 214 -3.28 2.90 -6.14
N ILE A 215 -3.47 2.58 -7.43
CA ILE A 215 -4.60 3.07 -8.24
C ILE A 215 -5.93 2.51 -7.71
N SER A 216 -5.96 1.22 -7.39
CA SER A 216 -7.08 0.53 -6.75
C SER A 216 -7.52 1.22 -5.46
N ALA A 217 -6.57 1.57 -4.59
CA ALA A 217 -6.85 2.29 -3.35
C ALA A 217 -7.21 3.78 -3.56
N ALA A 218 -6.66 4.43 -4.59
CA ALA A 218 -6.95 5.83 -4.88
C ALA A 218 -8.41 6.06 -5.32
N GLY A 219 -9.02 5.10 -6.01
CA GLY A 219 -10.41 5.16 -6.48
C GLY A 219 -11.43 5.41 -5.35
N PRO A 220 -11.53 4.52 -4.34
CA PRO A 220 -12.38 4.72 -3.17
C PRO A 220 -12.02 5.98 -2.39
N GLY A 221 -10.73 6.32 -2.29
CA GLY A 221 -10.27 7.57 -1.64
C GLY A 221 -10.82 8.83 -2.32
N LEU A 222 -10.86 8.85 -3.66
CA LEU A 222 -11.46 9.92 -4.45
C LEU A 222 -12.99 9.93 -4.36
N ALA A 223 -13.62 8.75 -4.38
CA ALA A 223 -15.06 8.62 -4.21
C ALA A 223 -15.52 9.13 -2.84
N LEU A 224 -14.77 8.86 -1.76
CA LEU A 224 -15.05 9.38 -0.42
C LEU A 224 -15.05 10.92 -0.41
N ARG A 225 -14.11 11.55 -1.12
CA ARG A 225 -14.02 13.03 -1.20
C ARG A 225 -15.19 13.64 -1.96
N ARG A 226 -15.71 12.96 -2.99
CA ARG A 226 -16.78 13.46 -3.87
C ARG A 226 -18.18 13.19 -3.33
N LEU A 227 -18.44 11.96 -2.87
CA LEU A 227 -19.75 11.55 -2.35
C LEU A 227 -19.98 11.95 -0.88
N ARG A 228 -18.91 12.36 -0.18
CA ARG A 228 -18.92 12.89 1.20
C ARG A 228 -19.85 12.11 2.15
N PRO A 229 -19.73 10.77 2.26
CA PRO A 229 -20.52 10.03 3.23
C PRO A 229 -20.19 10.54 4.65
N ALA A 230 -21.22 10.57 5.50
CA ALA A 230 -21.16 11.02 6.88
C ALA A 230 -21.95 10.07 7.79
N GLY A 231 -21.67 10.12 9.09
CA GLY A 231 -22.42 9.38 10.10
C GLY A 231 -21.78 8.08 10.59
N PRO A 232 -22.56 7.21 11.27
CA PRO A 232 -22.11 5.99 11.93
C PRO A 232 -21.25 5.02 11.08
N PRO A 233 -21.53 4.79 9.78
CA PRO A 233 -20.73 3.85 8.99
C PRO A 233 -19.28 4.32 8.80
N VAL A 234 -19.02 5.63 8.73
CA VAL A 234 -17.66 6.18 8.61
C VAL A 234 -16.87 5.97 9.90
N THR A 235 -17.52 6.06 11.06
CA THR A 235 -16.91 5.80 12.37
C THR A 235 -16.56 4.31 12.54
N ARG A 236 -17.44 3.40 12.10
CA ARG A 236 -17.15 1.95 12.11
C ARG A 236 -15.98 1.62 11.18
N ALA A 237 -15.98 2.17 9.97
CA ALA A 237 -14.88 2.01 9.02
C ALA A 237 -13.54 2.53 9.59
N ALA A 238 -13.54 3.67 10.30
CA ALA A 238 -12.33 4.19 10.94
C ALA A 238 -11.79 3.29 12.07
N ARG A 239 -12.67 2.66 12.88
CA ARG A 239 -12.25 1.71 13.91
C ARG A 239 -11.71 0.41 13.30
N ALA A 240 -12.41 -0.11 12.30
CA ALA A 240 -12.01 -1.30 11.56
C ALA A 240 -10.67 -1.09 10.85
N ALA A 241 -10.45 0.09 10.25
CA ALA A 241 -9.17 0.47 9.66
C ALA A 241 -8.04 0.50 10.70
N GLY A 242 -8.31 0.93 11.93
CA GLY A 242 -7.35 0.85 13.03
C GLY A 242 -6.94 -0.58 13.38
N LEU A 243 -7.92 -1.49 13.47
CA LEU A 243 -7.68 -2.92 13.69
C LEU A 243 -6.88 -3.54 12.54
N ALA A 244 -7.25 -3.22 11.30
CA ALA A 244 -6.56 -3.70 10.11
C ALA A 244 -5.09 -3.27 10.09
N VAL A 245 -4.80 -2.01 10.43
CA VAL A 245 -3.43 -1.50 10.53
C VAL A 245 -2.66 -2.18 11.65
N ALA A 246 -3.25 -2.34 12.84
CA ALA A 246 -2.58 -3.02 13.95
C ALA A 246 -2.20 -4.46 13.60
N ALA A 247 -3.12 -5.18 12.95
CA ALA A 247 -2.87 -6.53 12.45
C ALA A 247 -1.76 -6.53 11.38
N MET A 248 -1.76 -5.57 10.46
CA MET A 248 -0.74 -5.53 9.40
C MET A 248 0.66 -5.11 9.91
N VAL A 249 0.72 -4.33 10.98
CA VAL A 249 1.97 -4.05 11.70
C VAL A 249 2.50 -5.32 12.39
N LEU A 250 1.61 -6.13 12.98
CA LEU A 250 1.97 -7.42 13.55
C LEU A 250 2.47 -8.39 12.47
N ALA A 251 1.81 -8.45 11.32
CA ALA A 251 2.29 -9.20 10.16
C ALA A 251 3.67 -8.70 9.70
N GLY A 252 3.87 -7.39 9.61
CA GLY A 252 5.16 -6.79 9.32
C GLY A 252 6.26 -7.26 10.29
N ALA A 253 6.00 -7.17 11.61
CA ALA A 253 6.94 -7.63 12.63
C ALA A 253 7.25 -9.13 12.52
N ALA A 254 6.23 -9.97 12.30
CA ALA A 254 6.41 -11.41 12.10
C ALA A 254 7.24 -11.72 10.84
N SER A 255 7.02 -10.98 9.75
CA SER A 255 7.81 -11.13 8.52
C SER A 255 9.27 -10.75 8.72
N ILE A 256 9.56 -9.75 9.56
CA ILE A 256 10.94 -9.36 9.91
C ILE A 256 11.62 -10.47 10.70
N VAL A 257 10.95 -11.03 11.72
CA VAL A 257 11.51 -12.13 12.52
C VAL A 257 11.79 -13.35 11.64
N ALA A 258 10.83 -13.71 10.77
CA ALA A 258 11.01 -14.81 9.81
C ALA A 258 12.15 -14.54 8.83
N ALA A 259 12.27 -13.33 8.29
CA ALA A 259 13.32 -12.99 7.34
C ALA A 259 14.72 -12.96 7.98
N VAL A 260 14.84 -12.50 9.23
CA VAL A 260 16.09 -12.60 10.01
C VAL A 260 16.44 -14.06 10.29
N GLY A 261 15.45 -14.90 10.63
CA GLY A 261 15.64 -16.34 10.75
C GLY A 261 16.16 -16.94 9.44
N LEU A 262 15.50 -16.66 8.31
CA LEU A 262 15.94 -17.14 7.00
C LEU A 262 17.38 -16.70 6.67
N TYR A 263 17.76 -15.47 6.97
CA TYR A 263 19.15 -15.01 6.79
C TYR A 263 20.16 -15.82 7.60
N GLN A 264 19.82 -16.16 8.84
CA GLN A 264 20.74 -16.88 9.73
C GLN A 264 20.88 -18.36 9.37
N TRP A 265 19.80 -18.98 8.88
CA TRP A 265 19.71 -20.44 8.78
C TRP A 265 19.71 -20.96 7.34
N ALA A 266 19.30 -20.17 6.35
CA ALA A 266 19.19 -20.60 4.97
C ALA A 266 20.28 -19.94 4.08
N PRO A 267 21.25 -20.71 3.56
CA PRO A 267 22.35 -20.20 2.72
C PRO A 267 21.87 -19.35 1.53
N ALA A 268 20.73 -19.72 0.98
CA ALA A 268 19.98 -19.00 -0.04
C ALA A 268 19.76 -17.50 0.23
N TYR A 269 19.54 -17.12 1.50
CA TYR A 269 19.16 -15.75 1.90
C TYR A 269 20.33 -14.93 2.45
N HIS A 270 21.54 -15.49 2.50
CA HIS A 270 22.71 -14.81 3.06
C HIS A 270 23.19 -13.61 2.24
N GLN A 271 22.66 -13.40 1.03
CA GLN A 271 22.99 -12.24 0.20
C GLN A 271 22.50 -10.91 0.80
N GLY A 272 21.58 -10.91 1.78
CA GLY A 272 21.28 -9.82 2.72
C GLY A 272 20.65 -8.53 2.17
N TRP A 273 20.80 -8.24 0.88
CA TRP A 273 20.29 -7.01 0.25
C TRP A 273 18.76 -6.96 0.20
N GLU A 274 18.10 -8.13 0.07
CA GLU A 274 16.64 -8.26 0.09
C GLU A 274 16.05 -7.79 1.42
N LEU A 275 16.71 -8.15 2.54
CA LEU A 275 16.38 -7.66 3.88
C LEU A 275 16.65 -6.17 4.03
N GLY A 276 17.78 -5.70 3.50
CA GLY A 276 18.17 -4.30 3.52
C GLY A 276 17.17 -3.37 2.83
N VAL A 277 16.45 -3.85 1.82
CA VAL A 277 15.41 -3.07 1.10
C VAL A 277 14.01 -3.32 1.68
N TYR A 278 13.65 -4.57 2.01
CA TYR A 278 12.33 -4.91 2.52
C TYR A 278 12.03 -4.26 3.88
N LEU A 279 12.99 -4.34 4.81
CA LEU A 279 12.85 -3.85 6.19
C LEU A 279 12.49 -2.34 6.27
N PRO A 280 13.24 -1.42 5.63
CA PRO A 280 12.91 0.00 5.71
C PRO A 280 11.56 0.33 5.06
N ILE A 281 11.18 -0.37 3.99
CA ILE A 281 9.89 -0.14 3.32
C ILE A 281 8.73 -0.58 4.23
N VAL A 282 8.82 -1.75 4.87
CA VAL A 282 7.81 -2.23 5.83
C VAL A 282 7.68 -1.27 7.00
N LEU A 283 8.80 -0.82 7.58
CA LEU A 283 8.78 0.11 8.72
C LEU A 283 8.19 1.47 8.34
N LEU A 284 8.54 2.01 7.16
CA LEU A 284 8.00 3.26 6.66
C LEU A 284 6.48 3.16 6.42
N ALA A 285 6.03 2.09 5.77
CA ALA A 285 4.62 1.85 5.51
C ALA A 285 3.82 1.67 6.81
N ALA A 286 4.37 0.92 7.77
CA ALA A 286 3.80 0.74 9.10
C ALA A 286 3.68 2.07 9.86
N ALA A 287 4.73 2.90 9.87
CA ALA A 287 4.71 4.21 10.53
C ALA A 287 3.63 5.12 9.95
N VAL A 288 3.53 5.20 8.61
CA VAL A 288 2.49 5.98 7.91
C VAL A 288 1.09 5.45 8.26
N ALA A 289 0.90 4.14 8.28
CA ALA A 289 -0.37 3.51 8.62
C ALA A 289 -0.78 3.81 10.07
N ILE A 290 0.13 3.68 11.04
CA ILE A 290 -0.12 3.95 12.47
C ILE A 290 -0.49 5.41 12.69
N VAL A 291 0.29 6.35 12.13
CA VAL A 291 0.05 7.79 12.29
C VAL A 291 -1.30 8.18 11.69
N SER A 292 -1.62 7.66 10.50
CA SER A 292 -2.88 7.96 9.82
C SER A 292 -4.10 7.33 10.52
N ALA A 293 -4.01 6.07 10.96
CA ALA A 293 -5.06 5.40 11.73
C ALA A 293 -5.31 6.10 13.07
N GLY A 294 -4.25 6.44 13.81
CA GLY A 294 -4.36 7.16 15.08
C GLY A 294 -4.99 8.55 14.94
N ARG A 295 -4.77 9.24 13.81
CA ARG A 295 -5.49 10.49 13.49
C ARG A 295 -6.96 10.24 13.22
N GLY A 296 -7.31 9.20 12.46
CA GLY A 296 -8.70 8.82 12.16
C GLY A 296 -9.50 8.45 13.41
N ILE A 297 -8.93 7.64 14.31
CA ILE A 297 -9.57 7.21 15.57
C ILE A 297 -9.77 8.41 16.51
N ARG A 298 -8.79 9.30 16.64
CA ARG A 298 -8.94 10.53 17.45
C ARG A 298 -10.06 11.42 16.91
N ALA A 299 -10.14 11.59 15.58
CA ALA A 299 -11.22 12.34 14.96
C ALA A 299 -12.61 11.69 15.17
N ALA A 300 -12.68 10.38 15.38
CA ALA A 300 -13.91 9.65 15.68
C ALA A 300 -14.35 9.71 17.16
N ARG A 301 -13.44 10.01 18.11
CA ARG A 301 -13.70 9.95 19.56
C ARG A 301 -14.11 11.28 20.21
N SER A 302 -13.78 12.44 19.65
CA SER A 302 -14.15 13.71 20.30
C SER A 302 -15.68 13.92 20.31
N PRO A 303 -16.32 14.41 21.38
CA PRO A 303 -17.75 14.71 21.33
C PRO A 303 -18.05 15.78 20.27
N ALA A 304 -19.25 15.77 19.70
CA ALA A 304 -19.78 16.99 19.09
C ALA A 304 -19.95 17.98 20.24
N ALA A 305 -19.25 19.11 20.20
CA ALA A 305 -19.69 20.25 21.00
C ALA A 305 -21.05 20.63 20.38
N ALA A 306 -22.12 20.35 21.13
CA ALA A 306 -23.45 20.85 20.87
C ALA A 306 -23.45 22.38 21.03
#